data_AF-A0A2E5I9W6-F1
#
_entry.id   AF-A0A2E5I9W6-F1
#
_cell.length_a   1.000
_cell.length_b   1.000
_cell.length_c   1.000
_cell.angle_alpha   90.00
_cell.angle_beta   90.00
_cell.angle_gamma   90.00
#
_symmetry.space_group_name_H-M   'P 1'
#
loop_
_entity.id
_entity.type
_entity.pdbx_description
1 polymer ?
#
loop_
_entity_poly.entity_id
_entity_poly.type
_entity_poly.pdbx_seq_one_letter_code
_entity_poly.pdbx_strand_id
1 'polypeptide(L)'
;MKTIKKISTLFLLMIGIASCGSSDVIVNIYGYAQYNCTTHEYRLTKATPLLSFLDTNTWYTREEFHKAFYEASLEPLKDLPMSEETLAEILPSQEMSTSMFNEFIAGVDCTNPKDILF
;
A
#
# COMPACT_ATOMS: atom_id res chain seq x y z
N MET A 1 62.31 14.89 -4.27
CA MET A 1 62.55 13.45 -3.98
C MET A 1 62.11 13.17 -2.55
N LYS A 2 61.15 12.23 -2.38
CA LYS A 2 60.82 11.42 -1.17
C LYS A 2 60.44 12.25 0.09
N THR A 3 59.32 12.00 0.79
CA THR A 3 58.81 10.68 1.20
C THR A 3 57.38 10.84 1.74
N ILE A 4 56.46 10.02 1.23
CA ILE A 4 55.10 9.82 1.75
C ILE A 4 55.18 8.93 2.99
N LYS A 5 54.52 9.28 4.10
CA LYS A 5 54.20 8.32 5.17
C LYS A 5 52.82 8.56 5.81
N LYS A 6 51.89 7.71 5.37
CA LYS A 6 50.87 6.96 6.15
C LYS A 6 49.92 7.77 7.05
N ILE A 7 48.82 8.24 6.46
CA ILE A 7 47.55 8.31 7.19
C ILE A 7 46.83 6.99 6.89
N SER A 8 46.77 6.12 7.89
CA SER A 8 46.10 4.83 7.81
C SER A 8 44.60 5.06 7.87
N THR A 9 43.95 5.05 6.71
CA THR A 9 42.51 5.08 6.52
C THR A 9 41.89 3.80 7.09
N LEU A 10 41.46 3.82 8.35
CA LEU A 10 40.65 2.76 8.92
C LEU A 10 39.17 3.05 8.59
N PHE A 11 38.77 2.77 7.34
CA PHE A 11 37.36 2.66 6.99
C PHE A 11 36.89 1.29 7.48
N LEU A 12 36.31 1.26 8.67
CA LEU A 12 35.53 0.13 9.16
C LEU A 12 34.32 -0.02 8.22
N LEU A 13 34.44 -0.97 7.30
CA LEU A 13 33.33 -1.44 6.48
C LEU A 13 32.32 -2.08 7.43
N MET A 14 31.30 -1.33 7.83
CA MET A 14 30.07 -1.91 8.37
C MET A 14 29.43 -2.68 7.22
N ILE A 15 29.79 -3.96 7.08
CA ILE A 15 29.03 -4.90 6.28
C ILE A 15 27.72 -5.07 7.03
N GLY A 16 26.76 -4.19 6.74
CA GLY A 16 25.38 -4.47 7.01
C GLY A 16 25.07 -5.77 6.29
N ILE A 17 24.90 -6.83 7.06
CA ILE A 17 24.17 -8.01 6.65
C ILE A 17 22.77 -7.50 6.30
N ALA A 18 22.58 -7.11 5.03
CA ALA A 18 21.28 -7.05 4.44
C ALA A 18 20.74 -8.48 4.56
N SER A 19 19.95 -8.71 5.59
CA SER A 19 19.13 -9.91 5.69
C SER A 19 18.40 -9.99 4.35
N CYS A 20 18.69 -11.01 3.56
CA CYS A 20 17.92 -11.32 2.36
C CYS A 20 16.51 -11.68 2.83
N GLY A 21 15.69 -10.65 3.08
CA GLY A 21 14.27 -10.80 3.29
C GLY A 21 13.71 -11.52 2.09
N SER A 22 12.75 -12.42 2.34
CA SER A 22 11.97 -13.06 1.28
C SER A 22 11.58 -12.01 0.24
N SER A 23 11.90 -12.26 -1.03
CA SER A 23 11.43 -11.42 -2.13
C SER A 23 9.89 -11.31 -2.07
N ASP A 24 9.36 -10.11 -2.25
CA ASP A 24 7.92 -9.89 -2.26
C ASP A 24 7.23 -10.79 -3.29
N VAL A 25 6.14 -11.44 -2.87
CA VAL A 25 5.27 -12.22 -3.76
C VAL A 25 4.13 -11.31 -4.20
N ILE A 26 4.22 -10.77 -5.41
CA ILE A 26 3.24 -9.83 -5.95
C ILE A 26 2.35 -10.54 -6.97
N VAL A 27 1.04 -10.43 -6.79
CA VAL A 27 0.01 -10.89 -7.73
C VAL A 27 -0.53 -9.69 -8.51
N ASN A 28 -0.49 -9.75 -9.84
CA ASN A 28 -1.16 -8.76 -10.69
C ASN A 28 -2.64 -9.09 -10.82
N ILE A 29 -3.49 -8.08 -10.67
CA ILE A 29 -4.94 -8.19 -10.72
C ILE A 29 -5.43 -7.43 -11.95
N TYR A 30 -5.86 -8.17 -12.97
CA TYR A 30 -6.41 -7.69 -14.24
C TYR A 30 -5.58 -6.58 -14.92
N GLY A 31 -4.27 -6.53 -14.66
CA GLY A 31 -3.37 -5.53 -15.23
C GLY A 31 -3.64 -4.06 -14.84
N TYR A 32 -4.43 -3.80 -13.78
CA TYR A 32 -4.66 -2.44 -13.24
C TYR A 32 -4.37 -2.30 -11.74
N ALA A 33 -4.23 -3.41 -11.03
CA ALA A 33 -3.90 -3.43 -9.62
C ALA A 33 -2.94 -4.58 -9.29
N GLN A 34 -2.38 -4.54 -8.08
CA GLN A 34 -1.48 -5.53 -7.54
C GLN A 34 -1.77 -5.75 -6.07
N TYR A 35 -1.50 -6.97 -5.61
CA TYR A 35 -1.52 -7.32 -4.20
C TYR A 35 -0.21 -7.99 -3.80
N ASN A 36 0.40 -7.51 -2.71
CA ASN A 36 1.60 -8.09 -2.15
C ASN A 36 1.19 -9.15 -1.10
N CYS A 37 1.39 -10.43 -1.42
CA CYS A 37 1.11 -11.54 -0.53
C CYS A 37 2.07 -11.64 0.66
N THR A 38 3.22 -10.96 0.61
CA THR A 38 4.19 -10.91 1.70
C THR A 38 3.81 -9.85 2.74
N THR A 39 3.40 -8.65 2.30
CA THR A 39 3.06 -7.52 3.19
C THR A 39 1.56 -7.32 3.38
N HIS A 40 0.73 -8.00 2.61
CA HIS A 40 -0.74 -7.87 2.58
C HIS A 40 -1.23 -6.46 2.18
N GLU A 41 -0.47 -5.81 1.30
CA GLU A 41 -0.77 -4.48 0.78
C GLU A 41 -1.35 -4.52 -0.63
N TYR A 42 -2.22 -3.55 -0.94
CA TYR A 42 -2.84 -3.35 -2.24
C TYR A 42 -2.26 -2.12 -2.94
N ARG A 43 -2.14 -2.16 -4.26
CA ARG A 43 -1.66 -1.04 -5.07
C ARG A 43 -2.37 -0.95 -6.39
N LEU A 44 -2.77 0.26 -6.77
CA LEU A 44 -3.17 0.55 -8.15
C LEU A 44 -1.94 0.74 -9.03
N THR A 45 -1.92 0.10 -10.19
CA THR A 45 -0.90 0.38 -11.23
C THR A 45 -1.42 1.34 -12.28
N LYS A 46 -2.74 1.53 -12.36
CA LYS A 46 -3.41 2.47 -13.26
C LYS A 46 -4.54 3.18 -12.52
N ALA A 47 -4.73 4.45 -12.83
CA ALA A 47 -5.83 5.23 -12.28
C ALA A 47 -7.17 4.65 -12.75
N THR A 48 -8.16 4.61 -11.86
CA THR A 48 -9.52 4.17 -12.16
C THR A 48 -10.53 5.07 -11.45
N PRO A 49 -11.65 5.45 -12.11
CA PRO A 49 -12.68 6.25 -11.47
C PRO A 49 -13.27 5.61 -10.20
N LEU A 50 -13.26 4.28 -10.11
CA LEU A 50 -13.82 3.55 -8.97
C LEU A 50 -13.01 3.73 -7.68
N LEU A 51 -11.70 3.97 -7.81
CA LEU A 51 -10.74 4.08 -6.72
C LEU A 51 -9.91 5.36 -6.84
N SER A 52 -10.56 6.46 -7.25
CA SER A 52 -9.89 7.75 -7.45
C SER A 52 -9.32 8.35 -6.16
N PHE A 53 -9.69 7.81 -5.00
CA PHE A 53 -9.16 8.17 -3.69
C PHE A 53 -7.80 7.51 -3.37
N LEU A 54 -7.31 6.63 -4.25
CA LEU A 54 -5.99 6.01 -4.13
C LEU A 54 -5.03 6.56 -5.19
N ASP A 55 -3.80 6.81 -4.77
CA ASP A 55 -2.71 7.15 -5.67
C ASP A 55 -2.19 5.92 -6.40
N THR A 56 -1.85 6.09 -7.68
CA THR A 56 -1.19 5.03 -8.44
C THR A 56 0.23 4.82 -7.96
N ASN A 57 0.66 3.56 -7.95
CA ASN A 57 1.98 3.08 -7.54
C ASN A 57 2.30 3.22 -6.03
N THR A 58 1.32 3.61 -5.21
CA THR A 58 1.41 3.59 -3.74
C THR A 58 0.85 2.28 -3.19
N TRP A 59 1.55 1.67 -2.23
CA TRP A 59 1.06 0.51 -1.49
C TRP A 59 0.21 0.98 -0.32
N TYR A 60 -0.93 0.31 -0.12
CA TYR A 60 -1.89 0.58 0.95
C TYR A 60 -2.12 -0.70 1.74
N THR A 61 -1.85 -0.64 3.03
CA THR A 61 -2.44 -1.57 4.00
C THR A 61 -3.96 -1.40 4.03
N ARG A 62 -4.69 -2.34 4.66
CA ARG A 62 -6.14 -2.18 4.87
C ARG A 62 -6.49 -0.93 5.67
N GLU A 63 -5.66 -0.56 6.63
CA GLU A 63 -5.88 0.62 7.47
C GLU A 63 -5.71 1.90 6.64
N GLU A 64 -4.65 1.98 5.84
CA GLU A 64 -4.43 3.12 4.95
C GLU A 64 -5.49 3.21 3.85
N PHE A 65 -5.96 2.06 3.33
CA PHE A 65 -7.10 2.01 2.41
C PHE A 65 -8.37 2.58 3.08
N HIS A 66 -8.68 2.15 4.30
CA HIS A 66 -9.82 2.66 5.06
C HIS A 66 -9.70 4.17 5.28
N LYS A 67 -8.53 4.65 5.71
CA LYS A 67 -8.27 6.07 5.93
C LYS A 67 -8.48 6.88 4.65
N ALA A 68 -7.91 6.44 3.53
CA ALA A 68 -8.06 7.12 2.25
C ALA A 68 -9.53 7.14 1.79
N PHE A 69 -10.26 6.03 1.97
CA PHE A 69 -11.68 5.97 1.62
C PHE A 69 -12.52 6.89 2.53
N TYR A 70 -12.27 6.88 3.83
CA TYR A 70 -12.95 7.73 4.81
C TYR A 70 -12.71 9.22 4.52
N GLU A 71 -11.46 9.63 4.30
CA GLU A 71 -11.10 11.02 4.01
C GLU A 71 -11.76 11.49 2.70
N ALA A 72 -11.76 10.66 1.66
CA ALA A 72 -12.42 10.98 0.39
C ALA A 72 -13.95 11.07 0.52
N SER A 73 -14.57 10.26 1.38
CA SER A 73 -15.99 10.36 1.68
C SER A 73 -16.35 11.55 2.57
N LEU A 74 -15.44 11.97 3.45
CA LEU A 74 -15.62 13.12 4.34
C LEU A 74 -15.46 14.45 3.61
N GLU A 75 -14.54 14.54 2.64
CA GLU A 75 -14.24 15.78 1.91
C GLU A 75 -15.48 16.54 1.40
N PRO A 76 -16.43 15.93 0.67
CA PRO A 76 -17.61 16.64 0.18
C PRO A 76 -18.60 17.06 1.29
N LEU A 77 -18.38 16.61 2.53
CA LEU A 77 -19.27 16.80 3.67
C LEU A 77 -18.76 17.87 4.65
N LYS A 78 -17.50 18.31 4.53
CA LYS A 78 -16.83 19.18 5.52
C LYS A 78 -17.53 20.52 5.77
N ASP A 79 -18.20 21.08 4.76
CA ASP A 79 -18.88 22.37 4.86
C ASP A 79 -20.37 22.24 5.25
N LEU A 80 -20.86 21.01 5.45
CA LEU A 80 -22.25 20.76 5.83
C LEU A 80 -22.39 20.74 7.36
N PRO A 81 -23.46 21.34 7.92
CA PRO A 81 -23.69 21.38 9.36
C PRO A 81 -24.23 20.02 9.85
N MET A 82 -23.39 18.99 9.85
CA MET A 82 -23.73 17.65 10.31
C MET A 82 -23.10 17.35 11.67
N SER A 83 -23.82 16.58 12.49
CA SER A 83 -23.27 16.08 13.75
C SER A 83 -22.28 14.95 13.49
N GLU A 84 -21.38 14.71 14.44
CA GLU A 84 -20.48 13.55 14.40
C GLU A 84 -21.25 12.23 14.32
N GLU A 85 -22.42 12.16 14.97
CA GLU A 85 -23.32 11.00 14.94
C GLU A 85 -23.82 10.73 13.51
N THR A 86 -24.33 11.76 12.82
CA THR A 86 -24.76 11.64 11.42
C THR A 86 -23.60 11.30 10.50
N LEU A 87 -22.42 11.90 10.71
CA LEU A 87 -21.21 11.57 9.94
C LEU A 87 -20.82 10.10 10.13
N ALA A 88 -20.88 9.56 11.34
CA ALA A 88 -20.55 8.17 11.63
C ALA A 88 -21.50 7.17 10.96
N GLU A 89 -22.77 7.56 10.73
CA GLU A 89 -23.75 6.72 10.03
C GLU A 89 -23.54 6.65 8.51
N ILE A 90 -22.95 7.69 7.91
CA ILE A 90 -22.82 7.81 6.44
C ILE A 90 -21.40 7.59 5.93
N LEU A 91 -20.39 7.82 6.77
CA LEU A 91 -19.00 7.61 6.40
C LEU A 91 -18.66 6.11 6.41
N PRO A 92 -17.72 5.67 5.56
CA PRO A 92 -17.31 4.28 5.52
C PRO A 92 -16.84 3.80 6.88
N SER A 93 -17.45 2.73 7.38
CA SER A 93 -16.92 2.02 8.54
C SER A 93 -15.67 1.22 8.14
N GLN A 94 -14.89 0.81 9.13
CA GLN A 94 -13.73 -0.06 8.88
C GLN A 94 -14.15 -1.43 8.33
N GLU A 95 -15.31 -1.96 8.76
CA GLU A 95 -15.89 -3.19 8.22
C GLU A 95 -16.26 -3.03 6.74
N MET A 96 -16.96 -1.95 6.38
CA MET A 96 -17.31 -1.65 5.00
C MET A 96 -16.06 -1.51 4.12
N SER A 97 -15.05 -0.78 4.62
CA SER A 97 -13.78 -0.59 3.91
C SER A 97 -13.02 -1.91 3.72
N THR A 98 -13.04 -2.78 4.74
CA THR A 98 -12.43 -4.12 4.68
C THR A 98 -13.14 -5.02 3.69
N SER A 99 -14.48 -4.98 3.65
CA SER A 99 -15.29 -5.72 2.69
C SER A 99 -14.97 -5.27 1.26
N MET A 100 -14.98 -3.97 1.01
CA MET A 100 -14.61 -3.40 -0.29
C MET A 100 -13.18 -3.77 -0.70
N PHE A 101 -12.21 -3.71 0.21
CA PHE A 101 -10.85 -4.17 -0.05
C PHE A 101 -10.81 -5.65 -0.46
N ASN A 102 -11.56 -6.51 0.22
CA ASN A 102 -11.64 -7.95 -0.09
C ASN A 102 -12.19 -8.22 -1.49
N GLU A 103 -13.18 -7.46 -1.93
CA GLU A 103 -13.71 -7.58 -3.29
C GLU A 103 -12.62 -7.29 -4.35
N PHE A 104 -11.74 -6.32 -4.11
CA PHE A 104 -10.66 -6.00 -5.06
C PHE A 104 -9.54 -7.01 -5.12
N ILE A 105 -9.37 -7.82 -4.08
CA ILE A 105 -8.40 -8.91 -4.04
C ILE A 105 -9.08 -10.28 -4.17
N ALA A 106 -10.36 -10.31 -4.55
CA ALA A 106 -11.09 -11.55 -4.73
C ALA A 106 -10.39 -12.41 -5.79
N GLY A 107 -10.11 -13.67 -5.44
CA GLY A 107 -9.39 -14.61 -6.30
C GLY A 107 -7.87 -14.62 -6.12
N VAL A 108 -7.30 -13.72 -5.31
CA VAL A 108 -5.89 -13.81 -4.94
C VAL A 108 -5.68 -15.01 -4.00
N ASP A 109 -4.88 -15.98 -4.44
CA ASP A 109 -4.42 -17.11 -3.63
C ASP A 109 -2.93 -16.95 -3.31
N CYS A 110 -2.62 -16.46 -2.10
CA CYS A 110 -1.24 -16.30 -1.67
C CYS A 110 -0.51 -17.62 -1.39
N THR A 111 -1.22 -18.75 -1.31
CA THR A 111 -0.62 -20.09 -1.17
C THR A 111 -0.12 -20.60 -2.53
N ASN A 112 -0.78 -20.20 -3.62
CA ASN A 112 -0.43 -20.53 -5.00
C ASN A 112 -0.53 -19.28 -5.89
N PRO A 113 0.40 -18.32 -5.74
CA PRO A 113 0.30 -17.00 -6.33
C PRO A 113 0.32 -17.07 -7.86
N LYS A 114 -0.75 -16.57 -8.48
CA LYS A 114 -0.89 -16.44 -9.92
C LYS A 114 -1.57 -15.13 -10.24
N ASP A 115 -1.11 -14.49 -11.30
CA ASP A 115 -1.77 -13.30 -11.84
C ASP A 115 -3.21 -13.62 -12.24
N ILE A 116 -4.11 -12.71 -11.92
CA ILE A 116 -5.52 -12.78 -12.30
C ILE A 116 -5.68 -12.02 -13.62
N LEU A 117 -6.15 -12.72 -14.66
CA LEU A 117 -6.25 -12.23 -16.03
C LEU A 117 -7.71 -12.01 -16.45
N PHE A 118 -7.93 -11.27 -17.54
CA PHE A 118 -9.24 -11.11 -18.20
C PHE A 118 -9.62 -12.33 -19.04
#